data_AF-A0A537G0B2-F1
#
_entry.id   AF-A0A537G0B2-F1
#
_cell.length_a   1.000
_cell.length_b   1.000
_cell.length_c   1.000
_cell.angle_alpha   90.00
_cell.angle_beta   90.00
_cell.angle_gamma   90.00
#
_symmetry.space_group_name_H-M   'P 1'
#
loop_
_entity.id
_entity.type
_entity.pdbx_description
1 polymer ?
#
loop_
_entity_poly.entity_id
_entity_poly.type
_entity_poly.pdbx_seq_one_letter_code
_entity_poly.pdbx_strand_id
1 'polypeptide(L)'
;MSKDVLNQLVVSEDDLLTEAVGKAKGLIAIEDKSGNVLVRVPKTSLPARSLVHLYLIGTYFSHRMGKAEFASMSPTSLSLATGIDSDTISARLTELVESGSVRKAEKGPGKYPKGEYSINPYVMNDILDEILSSRASASTPVQGESYPDIGKHENLTDGIISLLQSTWGKKPRDWREIQLALRHNSMIFTDGSVTGTLTLMYQDHKLRRIKEGRAFKYLVP
;
A
#
# COMPACT_ATOMS: atom_id res chain seq x y z
N MET A 1 0.33 -27.37 -34.67
CA MET A 1 0.92 -26.94 -33.38
C MET A 1 1.02 -28.18 -32.50
N SER A 2 2.23 -28.58 -32.08
CA SER A 2 2.36 -29.79 -31.26
C SER A 2 1.79 -29.54 -29.87
N LYS A 3 1.14 -30.54 -29.29
CA LYS A 3 0.58 -30.50 -27.92
C LYS A 3 1.64 -30.13 -26.87
N ASP A 4 2.92 -30.35 -27.18
CA ASP A 4 4.05 -30.06 -26.29
C ASP A 4 4.24 -28.58 -25.97
N VAL A 5 3.92 -27.68 -26.90
CA VAL A 5 4.02 -26.23 -26.66
C VAL A 5 2.90 -25.76 -25.72
N LEU A 6 1.70 -26.33 -25.86
CA LEU A 6 0.57 -26.00 -24.98
C LEU A 6 0.74 -26.58 -23.57
N ASN A 7 1.42 -27.72 -23.43
CA ASN A 7 1.75 -28.29 -22.12
C ASN A 7 2.67 -27.39 -21.29
N GLN A 8 3.45 -26.50 -21.91
CA GLN A 8 4.26 -25.49 -21.19
C GLN A 8 3.42 -24.41 -20.51
N LEU A 9 2.14 -24.26 -20.89
CA LEU A 9 1.21 -23.29 -20.28
C LEU A 9 0.46 -23.87 -19.07
N VAL A 10 0.64 -25.16 -18.76
CA VAL A 10 0.01 -25.80 -17.61
C VAL A 10 0.81 -25.46 -16.36
N VAL A 11 0.18 -24.71 -15.46
CA VAL A 11 0.73 -24.34 -14.14
C VAL A 11 -0.17 -24.92 -13.07
N SER A 12 0.41 -25.57 -12.06
CA SER A 12 -0.36 -26.09 -10.92
C SER A 12 -0.66 -25.00 -9.90
N GLU A 13 -1.69 -25.19 -9.07
CA GLU A 13 -1.98 -24.28 -7.95
C GLU A 13 -0.79 -24.21 -6.97
N ASP A 14 -0.05 -25.31 -6.79
CA ASP A 14 1.11 -25.36 -5.90
C ASP A 14 2.32 -24.58 -6.45
N ASP A 15 2.49 -24.51 -7.77
CA ASP A 15 3.50 -23.66 -8.41
C ASP A 15 3.18 -22.18 -8.14
N LEU A 16 1.92 -21.77 -8.36
CA LEU A 16 1.46 -20.41 -8.08
C LEU A 16 1.63 -20.05 -6.60
N LEU A 17 1.31 -20.98 -5.70
CA LEU A 17 1.45 -20.79 -4.27
C LEU A 17 2.92 -20.62 -3.86
N THR A 18 3.82 -21.43 -4.43
CA THR A 18 5.26 -21.36 -4.15
C THR A 18 5.81 -19.99 -4.54
N GLU A 19 5.45 -19.49 -5.71
CA GLU A 19 5.80 -18.15 -6.18
C GLU A 19 5.25 -17.06 -5.25
N ALA A 20 3.96 -17.16 -4.90
CA ALA A 20 3.28 -16.17 -4.06
C ALA A 20 3.90 -16.10 -2.65
N VAL A 21 4.27 -17.24 -2.06
CA VAL A 21 4.98 -17.30 -0.78
C VAL A 21 6.35 -16.61 -0.89
N GLY A 22 7.07 -16.81 -2.00
CA GLY A 22 8.33 -16.12 -2.26
C GLY A 22 8.18 -14.59 -2.23
N LYS A 23 7.18 -14.06 -2.94
CA LYS A 23 6.87 -12.62 -3.01
C LYS A 23 6.37 -12.06 -1.67
N ALA A 24 5.57 -12.83 -0.94
CA ALA A 24 4.91 -12.39 0.29
C ALA A 24 5.84 -12.32 1.52
N LYS A 25 6.96 -13.05 1.55
CA LYS A 25 7.90 -13.11 2.71
C LYS A 25 8.34 -11.74 3.25
N GLY A 26 8.49 -10.75 2.36
CA GLY A 26 8.88 -9.38 2.72
C GLY A 26 7.71 -8.46 3.09
N LEU A 27 6.47 -8.92 2.94
CA LEU A 27 5.25 -8.13 3.09
C LEU A 27 4.43 -8.56 4.30
N ILE A 28 4.38 -9.86 4.58
CA ILE A 28 3.58 -10.44 5.66
C ILE A 28 4.35 -11.54 6.42
N ALA A 29 3.88 -11.80 7.63
CA ALA A 29 4.20 -12.97 8.45
C ALA A 29 2.90 -13.55 9.01
N ILE A 30 2.98 -14.80 9.45
CA ILE A 30 1.88 -15.47 10.15
C ILE A 30 2.42 -15.86 11.52
N GLU A 31 1.75 -15.39 12.57
CA GLU A 31 2.10 -15.75 13.95
C GLU A 31 1.91 -17.25 14.17
N ASP A 32 2.89 -17.89 14.81
CA ASP A 32 2.97 -19.34 14.85
C ASP A 32 1.77 -19.99 15.57
N LYS A 33 1.36 -19.40 16.71
CA LYS A 33 0.34 -19.98 17.60
C LYS A 33 -1.09 -19.69 17.19
N SER A 34 -1.35 -18.48 16.71
CA SER A 34 -2.70 -17.99 16.44
C SER A 34 -3.09 -18.09 14.97
N GLY A 35 -2.12 -18.21 14.07
CA GLY A 35 -2.36 -18.04 12.64
C GLY A 35 -2.64 -16.59 12.23
N ASN A 36 -2.47 -15.61 13.13
CA ASN A 36 -2.71 -14.21 12.86
C ASN A 36 -1.74 -13.66 11.81
N VAL A 37 -2.28 -12.90 10.86
CA VAL A 37 -1.48 -12.24 9.82
C VAL A 37 -0.87 -10.96 10.38
N LEU A 38 0.43 -10.80 10.21
CA LEU A 38 1.21 -9.63 10.58
C LEU A 38 1.76 -8.98 9.31
N VAL A 39 1.34 -7.76 9.01
CA VAL A 39 1.92 -6.98 7.91
C VAL A 39 3.28 -6.44 8.35
N ARG A 40 4.34 -6.80 7.61
CA ARG A 40 5.75 -6.45 7.91
C ARG A 40 6.17 -5.06 7.42
N VAL A 41 5.26 -4.37 6.73
CA VAL A 41 5.48 -3.01 6.23
C VAL A 41 4.61 -2.01 6.98
N PRO A 42 5.01 -0.73 7.10
CA PRO A 42 4.16 0.27 7.73
C PRO A 42 2.81 0.35 7.02
N LYS A 43 1.70 0.19 7.76
CA LYS A 43 0.36 0.17 7.16
C LYS A 43 0.06 1.46 6.38
N THR A 44 0.55 2.60 6.87
CA THR A 44 0.43 3.91 6.22
C THR A 44 1.16 4.02 4.88
N SER A 45 2.12 3.13 4.59
CA SER A 45 2.84 3.11 3.32
C SER A 45 2.06 2.46 2.19
N LEU A 46 0.96 1.78 2.49
CA LEU A 46 0.16 1.04 1.54
C LEU A 46 -1.22 1.67 1.36
N PRO A 47 -1.74 1.71 0.12
CA PRO A 47 -3.16 2.00 -0.11
C PRO A 47 -4.06 1.01 0.64
N ALA A 48 -5.25 1.46 1.03
CA ALA A 48 -6.27 0.63 1.68
C ALA A 48 -6.53 -0.69 0.93
N ARG A 49 -6.61 -0.62 -0.41
CA ARG A 49 -6.76 -1.77 -1.31
C ARG A 49 -5.68 -2.83 -1.08
N SER A 50 -4.41 -2.42 -1.11
CA SER A 50 -3.25 -3.31 -0.94
C SER A 50 -3.21 -3.92 0.45
N LEU A 51 -3.59 -3.17 1.49
CA LEU A 51 -3.68 -3.72 2.85
C LEU A 51 -4.73 -4.82 2.95
N VAL A 52 -5.92 -4.60 2.39
CA VAL A 52 -6.99 -5.62 2.36
C VAL A 52 -6.49 -6.87 1.64
N HIS A 53 -5.82 -6.71 0.49
CA HIS A 53 -5.21 -7.85 -0.22
C HIS A 53 -4.21 -8.60 0.65
N LEU A 54 -3.27 -7.93 1.32
CA LEU A 54 -2.26 -8.59 2.15
C LEU A 54 -2.87 -9.41 3.30
N TYR A 55 -3.92 -8.90 3.94
CA TYR A 55 -4.61 -9.65 5.00
C TYR A 55 -5.36 -10.86 4.46
N LEU A 56 -6.04 -10.75 3.32
CA LEU A 56 -6.73 -11.88 2.70
C LEU A 56 -5.74 -12.94 2.18
N ILE A 57 -4.62 -12.52 1.60
CA ILE A 57 -3.52 -13.40 1.17
C ILE A 57 -2.92 -14.14 2.38
N GLY A 58 -2.59 -13.41 3.45
CA GLY A 58 -2.06 -14.03 4.66
C GLY A 58 -3.04 -15.00 5.31
N THR A 59 -4.34 -14.69 5.26
CA THR A 59 -5.38 -15.58 5.81
C THR A 59 -5.51 -16.85 4.98
N TYR A 60 -5.43 -16.74 3.65
CA TYR A 60 -5.38 -17.89 2.77
C TYR A 60 -4.16 -18.79 3.09
N PHE A 61 -2.97 -18.20 3.25
CA PHE A 61 -1.78 -18.97 3.66
C PHE A 61 -1.95 -19.61 5.04
N SER A 62 -2.48 -18.87 6.01
CA SER A 62 -2.73 -19.39 7.37
C SER A 62 -3.67 -20.60 7.35
N HIS A 63 -4.72 -20.55 6.53
CA HIS A 63 -5.62 -21.69 6.31
C HIS A 63 -4.91 -22.86 5.62
N ARG A 64 -4.10 -22.62 4.58
CA ARG A 64 -3.30 -23.67 3.91
C ARG A 64 -2.30 -24.33 4.85
N MET A 65 -1.84 -23.62 5.88
CA MET A 65 -0.99 -24.14 6.95
C MET A 65 -1.77 -24.86 8.08
N GLY A 66 -3.10 -24.92 8.00
CA GLY A 66 -3.96 -25.49 9.04
C GLY A 66 -4.04 -24.67 10.32
N LYS A 67 -3.71 -23.37 10.27
CA LYS A 67 -3.70 -22.46 11.42
C LYS A 67 -4.94 -21.60 11.54
N ALA A 68 -5.55 -21.27 10.40
CA ALA A 68 -6.87 -20.63 10.34
C ALA A 68 -7.92 -21.64 9.92
N GLU A 69 -9.12 -21.54 10.51
CA GLU A 69 -10.26 -22.39 10.17
C GLU A 69 -10.79 -22.12 8.76
N PHE A 70 -10.71 -20.86 8.32
CA PHE A 70 -11.19 -20.42 7.00
C PHE A 70 -10.14 -19.58 6.27
N ALA A 71 -10.13 -19.66 4.94
CA ALA A 71 -9.34 -18.82 4.05
C ALA A 71 -10.03 -17.46 3.74
N SER A 72 -10.90 -16.99 4.63
CA SER A 72 -11.74 -15.82 4.44
C SER A 72 -11.76 -14.93 5.68
N MET A 73 -12.14 -13.67 5.50
CA MET A 73 -12.32 -12.71 6.59
C MET A 73 -13.63 -11.94 6.45
N SER A 74 -14.24 -11.61 7.58
CA SER A 74 -15.35 -10.66 7.62
C SER A 74 -14.88 -9.21 7.42
N PRO A 75 -15.76 -8.29 6.94
CA PRO A 75 -15.45 -6.86 6.88
C PRO A 75 -15.00 -6.28 8.23
N THR A 76 -15.62 -6.72 9.33
CA THR A 76 -15.28 -6.27 10.69
C THR A 76 -13.86 -6.70 11.06
N SER A 77 -13.50 -7.96 10.81
CA SER A 77 -12.16 -8.48 11.06
C SER A 77 -11.11 -7.74 10.22
N LEU A 78 -11.42 -7.44 8.96
CA LEU A 78 -10.55 -6.64 8.09
C LEU A 78 -10.39 -5.21 8.59
N SER A 79 -11.46 -4.56 9.01
CA SER A 79 -11.42 -3.21 9.60
C SER A 79 -10.53 -3.17 10.83
N LEU A 80 -10.70 -4.11 11.77
CA LEU A 80 -9.86 -4.23 12.97
C LEU A 80 -8.39 -4.49 12.63
N ALA A 81 -8.12 -5.44 11.72
CA ALA A 81 -6.76 -5.83 11.36
C ALA A 81 -6.03 -4.70 10.61
N THR A 82 -6.71 -4.00 9.69
CA THR A 82 -6.13 -2.93 8.89
C THR A 82 -6.06 -1.59 9.65
N GLY A 83 -6.97 -1.35 10.59
CA GLY A 83 -7.19 -0.04 11.21
C GLY A 83 -7.95 0.95 10.32
N ILE A 84 -8.61 0.46 9.27
CA ILE A 84 -9.39 1.25 8.31
C ILE A 84 -10.86 1.19 8.72
N ASP A 85 -11.60 2.29 8.56
CA ASP A 85 -13.03 2.35 8.90
C ASP A 85 -13.88 1.39 8.04
N SER A 86 -15.04 0.99 8.59
CA SER A 86 -15.93 -0.01 7.99
C SER A 86 -16.47 0.39 6.62
N ASP A 87 -16.69 1.68 6.38
CA ASP A 87 -17.27 2.19 5.14
C ASP A 87 -16.25 2.11 4.01
N THR A 88 -15.01 2.55 4.30
CA THR A 88 -13.88 2.39 3.37
C THR A 88 -13.59 0.92 3.08
N ILE A 89 -13.61 0.04 4.09
CA ILE A 89 -13.45 -1.40 3.87
C ILE A 89 -14.55 -1.95 2.96
N SER A 90 -15.81 -1.59 3.21
CA SER A 90 -16.95 -2.04 2.40
C SER A 90 -16.83 -1.59 0.95
N ALA A 91 -16.47 -0.32 0.72
CA ALA A 91 -16.24 0.21 -0.62
C ALA A 91 -15.11 -0.53 -1.34
N ARG A 92 -13.98 -0.77 -0.66
CA ARG A 92 -12.84 -1.51 -1.25
C ARG A 92 -13.21 -2.95 -1.54
N LEU A 93 -13.93 -3.63 -0.66
CA LEU A 93 -14.35 -5.01 -0.90
C LEU A 93 -15.26 -5.13 -2.13
N THR A 94 -16.17 -4.18 -2.34
CA THR A 94 -16.98 -4.13 -3.57
C THR A 94 -16.10 -4.01 -4.81
N GLU A 95 -15.17 -3.04 -4.85
CA GLU A 95 -14.23 -2.88 -5.98
C GLU A 95 -13.38 -4.13 -6.23
N LEU A 96 -12.92 -4.78 -5.15
CA LEU A 96 -12.09 -5.97 -5.23
C LEU A 96 -12.86 -7.18 -5.75
N VAL A 97 -14.14 -7.31 -5.39
CA VAL A 97 -15.05 -8.32 -5.94
C VAL A 97 -15.33 -8.07 -7.41
N GLU A 98 -15.65 -6.83 -7.79
CA GLU A 98 -15.89 -6.45 -9.19
C GLU A 98 -14.66 -6.71 -10.07
N SER A 99 -13.46 -6.46 -9.54
CA SER A 99 -12.20 -6.75 -10.25
C SER A 99 -11.83 -8.25 -10.29
N GLY A 100 -12.59 -9.13 -9.62
CA GLY A 100 -12.32 -10.57 -9.57
C GLY A 100 -11.13 -11.00 -8.72
N SER A 101 -10.50 -10.07 -7.99
CA SER A 101 -9.38 -10.38 -7.09
C SER A 101 -9.81 -10.95 -5.74
N VAL A 102 -11.04 -10.64 -5.33
CA VAL A 102 -11.66 -11.15 -4.10
C VAL A 102 -12.99 -11.79 -4.44
N ARG A 103 -13.38 -12.81 -3.68
CA ARG A 103 -14.69 -13.46 -3.80
C ARG A 103 -15.47 -13.27 -2.51
N LYS A 104 -16.75 -12.95 -2.63
CA LYS A 104 -17.68 -12.91 -1.50
C LYS A 104 -18.33 -14.28 -1.35
N ALA A 105 -18.34 -14.83 -0.13
CA ALA A 105 -19.06 -16.06 0.17
C ALA A 105 -20.58 -15.79 0.13
N GLU A 106 -21.25 -16.14 -0.97
CA GLU A 106 -22.67 -15.84 -1.20
C GLU A 106 -23.62 -16.71 -0.36
N LYS A 107 -23.36 -18.02 -0.32
CA LYS A 107 -24.04 -19.02 0.53
C LYS A 107 -23.09 -20.21 0.70
N GLY A 108 -22.55 -20.43 1.90
CA GLY A 108 -21.65 -21.55 2.12
C GLY A 108 -22.38 -22.90 2.06
N PRO A 109 -21.92 -23.89 1.29
CA PRO A 109 -22.21 -25.29 1.58
C PRO A 109 -21.42 -25.66 2.84
N GLY A 110 -22.06 -25.52 4.00
CA GLY A 110 -21.67 -26.14 5.27
C GLY A 110 -20.31 -25.79 5.91
N LYS A 111 -19.44 -24.96 5.29
CA LYS A 111 -18.08 -24.71 5.81
C LYS A 111 -17.54 -23.28 5.69
N TYR A 112 -18.25 -22.31 5.12
CA TYR A 112 -17.74 -20.93 5.07
C TYR A 112 -18.74 -19.96 5.70
N PRO A 113 -18.28 -19.02 6.56
CA PRO A 113 -19.17 -18.05 7.17
C PRO A 113 -19.75 -17.11 6.10
N LYS A 114 -21.06 -16.84 6.21
CA LYS A 114 -21.79 -16.02 5.25
C LYS A 114 -21.29 -14.57 5.27
N GLY A 115 -21.05 -13.99 4.09
CA GLY A 115 -20.68 -12.58 3.97
C GLY A 115 -19.20 -12.29 4.20
N GLU A 116 -18.36 -13.31 4.31
CA GLU A 116 -16.91 -13.17 4.32
C GLU A 116 -16.32 -13.10 2.91
N TYR A 117 -15.07 -12.66 2.85
CA TYR A 117 -14.34 -12.41 1.63
C TYR A 117 -13.05 -13.22 1.61
N SER A 118 -12.73 -13.83 0.47
CA SER A 118 -11.51 -14.61 0.25
C SER A 118 -10.75 -14.12 -0.98
N ILE A 119 -9.43 -14.25 -0.95
CA ILE A 119 -8.60 -13.93 -2.11
C ILE A 119 -8.81 -14.96 -3.22
N ASN A 120 -8.79 -14.52 -4.48
CA ASN A 120 -8.72 -15.41 -5.63
C ASN A 120 -7.25 -15.85 -5.85
N PRO A 121 -6.89 -17.14 -5.66
CA PRO A 121 -5.49 -17.57 -5.71
C PRO A 121 -4.82 -17.38 -7.07
N TYR A 122 -5.60 -17.45 -8.15
CA TYR A 122 -5.08 -17.36 -9.52
C TYR A 122 -4.53 -15.98 -9.91
N VAL A 123 -4.92 -14.92 -9.19
CA VAL A 123 -4.42 -13.55 -9.43
C VAL A 123 -3.52 -13.06 -8.29
N MET A 124 -3.19 -13.93 -7.34
CA MET A 124 -2.45 -13.58 -6.15
C MET A 124 -1.04 -13.07 -6.47
N ASN A 125 -0.36 -13.71 -7.43
CA ASN A 125 0.98 -13.32 -7.85
C ASN A 125 0.99 -11.92 -8.47
N ASP A 126 0.04 -11.60 -9.34
CA ASP A 126 -0.09 -10.28 -9.97
C ASP A 126 -0.31 -9.18 -8.92
N ILE A 127 -1.15 -9.45 -7.92
CA ILE A 127 -1.42 -8.52 -6.82
C ILE A 127 -0.15 -8.28 -6.00
N LEU A 128 0.60 -9.34 -5.69
CA LEU A 128 1.85 -9.22 -4.94
C LEU A 128 2.90 -8.44 -5.75
N ASP A 129 2.97 -8.64 -7.07
CA ASP A 129 3.85 -7.87 -7.95
C ASP A 129 3.46 -6.40 -8.02
N GLU A 130 2.17 -6.07 -8.09
CA GLU A 130 1.67 -4.69 -8.03
C GLU A 130 2.09 -4.03 -6.70
N ILE A 131 1.95 -4.74 -5.58
CA ILE A 131 2.34 -4.24 -4.26
C ILE A 131 3.84 -4.05 -4.16
N LEU A 132 4.65 -4.99 -4.67
CA LEU A 132 6.11 -4.88 -4.68
C LEU A 132 6.58 -3.74 -5.60
N SER A 133 5.97 -3.59 -6.76
CA SER A 133 6.32 -2.56 -7.76
C SER A 133 5.93 -1.15 -7.30
N SER A 134 4.74 -1.01 -6.68
CA SER A 134 4.31 0.26 -6.09
C SER A 134 5.21 0.67 -4.92
N ARG A 135 5.70 -0.31 -4.14
CA ARG A 135 6.72 -0.06 -3.12
C ARG A 135 8.06 0.30 -3.73
N ALA A 136 8.54 -0.40 -4.75
CA ALA A 136 9.80 -0.06 -5.44
C ALA A 136 9.77 1.37 -5.99
N SER A 137 8.63 1.78 -6.55
CA SER A 137 8.41 3.13 -7.05
C SER A 137 8.33 4.17 -5.92
N ALA A 138 7.74 3.80 -4.77
CA ALA A 138 7.70 4.64 -3.56
C ALA A 138 9.01 4.66 -2.77
N SER A 139 9.90 3.69 -3.00
CA SER A 139 11.22 3.54 -2.40
C SER A 139 12.35 3.82 -3.36
N THR A 140 12.09 4.50 -4.48
CA THR A 140 13.13 5.28 -5.13
C THR A 140 13.14 6.65 -4.43
N PRO A 141 14.00 6.89 -3.42
CA PRO A 141 14.63 8.20 -3.43
C PRO A 141 15.25 8.30 -4.82
N VAL A 142 15.04 9.41 -5.52
CA VAL A 142 15.76 9.69 -6.76
C VAL A 142 17.25 9.47 -6.45
N GLN A 143 17.79 8.30 -6.82
CA GLN A 143 19.17 7.94 -6.54
C GLN A 143 19.99 8.92 -7.37
N GLY A 144 20.53 9.95 -6.71
CA GLY A 144 21.40 10.96 -7.31
C GLY A 144 21.13 12.40 -6.90
N GLU A 145 19.96 12.77 -6.37
CA GLU A 145 19.73 14.15 -5.89
C GLU A 145 19.94 14.22 -4.38
N SER A 146 21.10 14.76 -3.97
CA SER A 146 21.36 15.16 -2.58
C SER A 146 20.32 16.19 -2.15
N TYR A 147 19.68 15.97 -0.99
CA TYR A 147 18.75 16.95 -0.42
C TYR A 147 19.52 18.23 -0.07
N PRO A 148 18.97 19.41 -0.36
CA PRO A 148 19.60 20.66 0.03
C PRO A 148 19.64 20.77 1.56
N ASP A 149 20.76 21.28 2.07
CA ASP A 149 20.83 21.76 3.45
C ASP A 149 20.15 23.12 3.51
N ILE A 150 19.05 23.21 4.23
CA ILE A 150 18.27 24.45 4.39
C ILE A 150 18.57 25.14 5.73
N GLY A 151 19.43 24.59 6.57
CA GLY A 151 19.71 25.11 7.90
C GLY A 151 18.57 24.86 8.88
N LYS A 152 18.62 25.54 10.04
CA LYS A 152 17.64 25.40 11.11
C LYS A 152 16.49 26.38 10.91
N HIS A 153 15.26 25.85 10.91
CA HIS A 153 14.04 26.64 10.85
C HIS A 153 13.19 26.40 12.09
N GLU A 154 12.61 27.48 12.64
CA GLU A 154 11.74 27.42 13.83
C GLU A 154 10.34 26.90 13.52
N ASN A 155 9.87 27.07 12.27
CA ASN A 155 8.54 26.66 11.87
C ASN A 155 8.55 25.88 10.54
N LEU A 156 7.52 25.06 10.36
CA LEU A 156 7.39 24.15 9.21
C LEU A 156 7.18 24.90 7.90
N THR A 157 6.51 26.05 7.93
CA THR A 157 6.24 26.89 6.76
C THR A 157 7.55 27.40 6.15
N ASP A 158 8.42 27.98 6.98
CA ASP A 158 9.71 28.54 6.54
C ASP A 158 10.64 27.43 6.06
N GLY A 159 10.63 26.28 6.73
CA GLY A 159 11.35 25.09 6.26
C GLY A 159 10.88 24.63 4.88
N ILE A 160 9.57 24.57 4.64
CA ILE A 160 9.01 24.20 3.32
C ILE A 160 9.37 25.24 2.25
N ILE A 161 9.29 26.54 2.56
CA ILE A 161 9.65 27.60 1.61
C ILE A 161 11.13 27.52 1.25
N SER A 162 12.00 27.46 2.25
CA SER A 162 13.46 27.36 2.06
C SER A 162 13.83 26.14 1.22
N LEU A 163 13.19 25.00 1.51
CA LEU A 163 13.36 23.78 0.74
C LEU A 163 12.92 23.92 -0.72
N LEU A 164 11.75 24.51 -0.96
CA LEU A 164 11.22 24.66 -2.33
C LEU A 164 11.88 25.79 -3.13
N GLN A 165 12.52 26.75 -2.47
CA GLN A 165 13.33 27.79 -3.12
C GLN A 165 14.73 27.31 -3.54
N SER A 166 15.20 26.21 -2.96
CA SER A 166 16.48 25.59 -3.34
C SER A 166 16.49 25.14 -4.82
N THR A 167 17.68 24.85 -5.35
CA THR A 167 17.83 24.26 -6.69
C THR A 167 17.06 22.94 -6.86
N TRP A 168 16.92 22.17 -5.78
CA TRP A 168 16.15 20.94 -5.72
C TRP A 168 14.63 21.20 -5.83
N GLY A 169 14.15 22.27 -5.20
CA GLY A 169 12.74 22.66 -5.16
C GLY A 169 12.19 23.37 -6.41
N LYS A 170 13.07 23.78 -7.33
CA LYS A 170 12.67 24.37 -8.62
C LYS A 170 11.90 23.42 -9.53
N LYS A 171 12.03 22.10 -9.31
CA LYS A 171 11.19 21.09 -9.95
C LYS A 171 9.96 20.86 -9.08
N PRO A 172 8.74 20.70 -9.64
CA PRO A 172 7.56 20.40 -8.83
C PRO A 172 7.78 19.13 -7.98
N ARG A 173 7.54 19.23 -6.67
CA ARG A 173 7.77 18.13 -5.72
C ARG A 173 6.48 17.61 -5.10
N ASP A 174 6.41 16.31 -4.89
CA ASP A 174 5.32 15.71 -4.14
C ASP A 174 5.50 15.93 -2.62
N TRP A 175 4.39 15.82 -1.87
CA TRP A 175 4.42 16.07 -0.43
C TRP A 175 5.30 15.08 0.35
N ARG A 176 5.50 13.85 -0.15
CA ARG A 176 6.37 12.84 0.47
C ARG A 176 7.84 13.18 0.25
N GLU A 177 8.21 13.64 -0.94
CA GLU A 177 9.55 14.18 -1.22
C GLU A 177 9.88 15.33 -0.29
N ILE A 178 8.95 16.28 -0.14
CA ILE A 178 9.10 17.43 0.76
C ILE A 178 9.28 16.96 2.20
N GLN A 179 8.43 16.04 2.66
CA GLN A 179 8.51 15.47 4.01
C GLN A 179 9.86 14.77 4.27
N LEU A 180 10.35 13.98 3.32
CA LEU A 180 11.65 13.30 3.44
C LEU A 180 12.80 14.29 3.55
N ALA A 181 12.80 15.33 2.70
CA ALA A 181 13.83 16.36 2.72
C ALA A 181 13.82 17.19 4.01
N LEU A 182 12.64 17.48 4.58
CA LEU A 182 12.55 18.16 5.89
C LEU A 182 13.09 17.27 7.02
N ARG A 183 12.82 15.96 7.00
CA ARG A 183 13.40 15.02 7.96
C ARG A 183 14.91 14.91 7.83
N HIS A 184 15.43 14.95 6.60
CA HIS A 184 16.88 15.00 6.35
C HIS A 184 17.51 16.24 6.99
N ASN A 185 16.80 17.37 6.95
CA ASN A 185 17.19 18.60 7.63
C ASN A 185 16.85 18.64 9.13
N SER A 186 16.60 17.46 9.74
CA SER A 186 16.34 17.29 11.18
C SER A 186 15.15 18.11 11.71
N MET A 187 14.18 18.44 10.85
CA MET A 187 12.95 19.09 11.29
C MET A 187 12.02 18.13 12.02
N ILE A 188 11.44 18.59 13.12
CA ILE A 188 10.51 17.83 13.96
C ILE A 188 9.08 18.27 13.64
N PHE A 189 8.25 17.33 13.20
CA PHE A 189 6.82 17.56 12.89
C PHE A 189 6.06 16.23 12.88
N THR A 190 4.71 16.30 12.89
CA THR A 190 3.87 15.09 12.76
C THR A 190 3.54 14.82 11.29
N ASP A 191 3.24 13.57 10.93
CA ASP A 191 3.00 13.19 9.52
C ASP A 191 1.83 13.95 8.87
N GLY A 192 0.80 14.31 9.64
CA GLY A 192 -0.32 15.12 9.14
C GLY A 192 0.00 16.62 9.02
N SER A 193 1.07 17.10 9.64
CA SER A 193 1.43 18.51 9.66
C SER A 193 1.88 19.00 8.30
N VAL A 194 2.65 18.21 7.54
CA VAL A 194 3.18 18.63 6.23
C VAL A 194 2.06 18.84 5.22
N THR A 195 1.12 17.91 5.09
CA THR A 195 0.00 18.03 4.15
C THR A 195 -0.96 19.15 4.53
N GLY A 196 -1.20 19.35 5.84
CA GLY A 196 -1.98 20.47 6.36
C GLY A 196 -1.32 21.82 6.03
N THR A 197 -0.03 21.98 6.32
CA THR A 197 0.71 23.20 6.03
C THR A 197 0.79 23.48 4.53
N LEU A 198 1.04 22.47 3.69
CA LEU A 198 1.02 22.63 2.23
C LEU A 198 -0.34 23.08 1.69
N THR A 199 -1.43 22.61 2.31
CA THR A 199 -2.80 23.03 1.95
C THR A 199 -3.03 24.49 2.30
N LEU A 200 -2.64 24.91 3.51
CA LEU A 200 -2.73 26.30 3.96
C LEU A 200 -1.88 27.22 3.07
N MET A 201 -0.63 26.84 2.79
CA MET A 201 0.28 27.64 1.94
C MET A 201 -0.22 27.78 0.50
N TYR A 202 -0.92 26.77 -0.03
CA TYR A 202 -1.58 26.88 -1.34
C TYR A 202 -2.76 27.86 -1.29
N GLN A 203 -3.59 27.79 -0.25
CA GLN A 203 -4.73 28.71 -0.05
C GLN A 203 -4.25 30.16 0.13
N ASP A 204 -3.14 30.36 0.83
CA ASP A 204 -2.49 31.66 1.03
C ASP A 204 -1.69 32.15 -0.19
N HIS A 205 -1.78 31.46 -1.34
CA HIS A 205 -1.04 31.75 -2.57
C HIS A 205 0.49 31.76 -2.44
N LYS A 206 1.05 31.18 -1.37
CA LYS A 206 2.49 31.02 -1.16
C LYS A 206 3.09 29.87 -1.97
N LEU A 207 2.25 28.92 -2.41
CA LEU A 207 2.63 27.80 -3.26
C LEU A 207 1.66 27.65 -4.43
N ARG A 208 2.16 27.16 -5.56
CA ARG A 208 1.36 26.65 -6.67
C ARG A 208 1.27 25.13 -6.57
N ARG A 209 0.12 24.59 -6.95
CA ARG A 209 -0.14 23.15 -6.97
C ARG A 209 -0.42 22.68 -8.40
N ILE A 210 0.37 21.73 -8.87
CA ILE A 210 0.24 21.11 -10.19
C ILE A 210 -0.34 19.71 -10.00
N LYS A 211 -1.39 19.37 -10.75
CA LYS A 211 -1.97 18.03 -10.74
C LYS A 211 -1.21 17.14 -11.72
N GLU A 212 -0.64 16.06 -11.23
CA GLU A 212 0.09 15.08 -12.03
C GLU A 212 -0.45 13.68 -11.71
N GLY A 213 -1.23 13.12 -12.64
CA GLY A 213 -1.97 11.88 -12.44
C GLY A 213 -2.96 11.97 -11.26
N ARG A 214 -2.74 11.13 -10.24
CA ARG A 214 -3.56 11.08 -9.00
C ARG A 214 -2.97 11.89 -7.84
N ALA A 215 -1.81 12.53 -8.03
CA ALA A 215 -1.11 13.27 -7.00
C ALA A 215 -1.02 14.76 -7.33
N PHE A 216 -0.72 15.55 -6.30
CA PHE A 216 -0.40 16.96 -6.42
C PHE A 216 1.08 17.19 -6.14
N LYS A 217 1.71 17.99 -6.99
CA LYS A 217 3.06 18.50 -6.79
C LYS A 217 3.02 19.99 -6.49
N TYR A 218 3.99 20.46 -5.73
CA TYR A 218 4.05 21.83 -5.21
C TYR A 218 5.28 22.54 -5.75
N LEU A 219 5.14 23.83 -6.07
CA LEU A 219 6.25 24.74 -6.33
C LEU A 219 6.01 26.11 -5.69
N VAL A 220 7.09 26.85 -5.45
CA VAL A 220 6.99 28.28 -5.09
C VAL A 220 6.69 29.08 -6.36
N PRO A 221 5.75 30.06 -6.33
CA PRO A 221 5.29 30.83 -7.48
C PRO A 221 6.36 31.53 -8.31
#